data_AF-A0A7C5WZP7-F1
#
_entry.id   AF-A0A7C5WZP7-F1
#
_cell.length_a   1.000
_cell.length_b   1.000
_cell.length_c   1.000
_cell.angle_alpha   90.00
_cell.angle_beta   90.00
_cell.angle_gamma   90.00
#
_symmetry.space_group_name_H-M   'P 1'
#
loop_
_entity.id
_entity.type
_entity.pdbx_description
1 polymer ?
#
loop_
_entity_poly.entity_id
_entity_poly.type
_entity_poly.pdbx_seq_one_letter_code
_entity_poly.pdbx_strand_id
1 'polypeptide(L)'
;MRLQERLRPVLEDFVVFAKKVDKRFLSFIEKEDLYRGIREAKELEREVRGPLRRVYVKWIRKSFEFLRDRDIELELKGVFDENPWYDVLHYLGVQRIYVSPEKLELGKLYGYVDESLAGFIREYVSKGYFWRLALDISNFKSFETGVFIYLPEGFLERSFEGDVKKLLKEDRYYLQHIPAALTLRTFYRDFPEKRSVFSEFLSEGLTQAIQKGYPEKHIRIIQTAIAVIKEEPERLPKGEPKSFAEKWLREELSDLLLY
;
A
#
# COMPACT_ATOMS: atom_id res chain seq x y z
N MET A 1 -7.61 -33.32 9.60
CA MET A 1 -6.63 -32.34 9.08
C MET A 1 -7.25 -30.96 9.14
N ARG A 2 -6.70 -30.06 9.96
CA ARG A 2 -7.19 -28.68 10.11
C ARG A 2 -7.02 -27.94 8.77
N LEU A 3 -7.93 -27.02 8.43
CA LEU A 3 -7.87 -26.29 7.15
C LEU A 3 -6.51 -25.58 6.95
N GLN A 4 -5.91 -25.05 8.02
CA GLN A 4 -4.55 -24.50 8.03
C GLN A 4 -3.48 -25.49 7.53
N GLU A 5 -3.54 -26.76 7.97
CA GLU A 5 -2.59 -27.81 7.54
C GLU A 5 -2.73 -28.10 6.04
N ARG A 6 -3.94 -27.95 5.48
CA ARG A 6 -4.18 -28.08 4.04
C ARG A 6 -3.66 -26.89 3.23
N LEU A 7 -3.82 -25.68 3.78
CA LEU A 7 -3.43 -24.45 3.10
C LEU A 7 -1.93 -24.19 3.17
N ARG A 8 -1.25 -24.67 4.22
CA ARG A 8 0.18 -24.42 4.45
C ARG A 8 1.06 -24.71 3.22
N PRO A 9 1.01 -25.90 2.58
CA PRO A 9 1.86 -26.17 1.42
C PRO A 9 1.59 -25.23 0.24
N VAL A 10 0.33 -24.84 0.03
CA VAL A 10 -0.07 -23.91 -1.05
C VAL A 10 0.48 -22.52 -0.78
N LEU A 11 0.41 -22.05 0.46
CA LEU A 11 0.92 -20.74 0.87
C LEU A 11 2.45 -20.68 0.89
N GLU A 12 3.12 -21.78 1.24
CA GLU A 12 4.58 -21.88 1.19
C GLU A 12 5.10 -21.85 -0.26
N ASP A 13 4.48 -22.63 -1.15
CA ASP A 13 4.77 -22.60 -2.59
C ASP A 13 4.52 -21.20 -3.17
N PHE A 14 3.42 -20.56 -2.77
CA PHE A 14 3.13 -19.17 -3.14
C PHE A 14 4.23 -18.20 -2.73
N VAL A 15 4.75 -18.29 -1.50
CA VAL A 15 5.81 -17.40 -1.03
C VAL A 15 7.09 -17.57 -1.84
N VAL A 16 7.45 -18.81 -2.21
CA VAL A 16 8.60 -19.08 -3.08
C VAL A 16 8.41 -18.42 -4.44
N PHE A 17 7.22 -18.57 -5.02
CA PHE A 17 6.86 -17.90 -6.27
C PHE A 17 6.94 -16.37 -6.14
N ALA A 18 6.29 -15.80 -5.13
CA ALA A 18 6.21 -14.35 -4.91
C ALA A 18 7.62 -13.74 -4.80
N LYS A 19 8.52 -14.32 -4.01
CA LYS A 19 9.91 -13.85 -3.87
C LYS A 19 10.67 -13.86 -5.19
N LYS A 20 10.50 -14.90 -6.02
CA LYS A 20 11.15 -14.99 -7.33
C LYS A 20 10.64 -13.89 -8.27
N VAL A 21 9.33 -13.66 -8.27
CA VAL A 21 8.70 -12.65 -9.10
C VAL A 21 9.07 -11.25 -8.61
N ASP A 22 9.03 -10.98 -7.31
CA ASP A 22 9.45 -9.71 -6.72
C ASP A 22 10.84 -9.31 -7.19
N LYS A 23 11.82 -10.22 -7.07
CA LYS A 23 13.19 -9.96 -7.51
C LYS A 23 13.26 -9.56 -8.99
N ARG A 24 12.47 -10.20 -9.86
CA ARG A 24 12.40 -9.85 -11.29
C ARG A 24 11.83 -8.45 -11.47
N PHE A 25 10.68 -8.18 -10.86
CA PHE A 25 9.93 -6.96 -11.13
C PHE A 25 10.52 -5.72 -10.45
N LEU A 26 11.09 -5.85 -9.26
CA LEU A 26 11.78 -4.75 -8.59
C LEU A 26 12.94 -4.19 -9.42
N SER A 27 13.56 -5.00 -10.28
CA SER A 27 14.61 -4.52 -11.20
C SER A 27 14.13 -3.52 -12.24
N PHE A 28 12.82 -3.52 -12.58
CA PHE A 28 12.24 -2.50 -13.46
C PHE A 28 12.03 -1.19 -12.71
N ILE A 29 11.70 -1.24 -11.42
CA ILE A 29 11.60 -0.04 -10.57
C ILE A 29 12.96 0.63 -10.43
N GLU A 30 14.02 -0.15 -10.16
CA GLU A 30 15.39 0.39 -10.02
C GLU A 30 15.89 1.09 -11.29
N LYS A 31 15.38 0.69 -12.46
CA LYS A 31 15.71 1.28 -13.77
C LYS A 31 14.67 2.30 -14.24
N GLU A 32 13.62 2.53 -13.44
CA GLU A 32 12.47 3.36 -13.78
C GLU A 32 11.76 2.94 -15.10
N ASP A 33 11.89 1.67 -15.50
CA ASP A 33 11.34 1.13 -16.75
C ASP A 33 9.93 0.54 -16.52
N LEU A 34 9.02 1.39 -16.04
CA LEU A 34 7.68 0.97 -15.63
C LEU A 34 6.88 0.37 -16.79
N TYR A 35 7.00 0.94 -17.99
CA TYR A 35 6.33 0.44 -19.19
C TYR A 35 6.72 -1.00 -19.52
N ARG A 36 8.01 -1.33 -19.41
CA ARG A 36 8.45 -2.71 -19.58
C ARG A 36 7.94 -3.60 -18.46
N GLY A 37 7.98 -3.14 -17.21
CA GLY A 37 7.37 -3.84 -16.08
C GLY A 37 5.90 -4.23 -16.35
N ILE A 38 5.09 -3.30 -16.86
CA ILE A 38 3.68 -3.56 -17.22
C ILE A 38 3.58 -4.64 -18.30
N ARG A 39 4.37 -4.53 -19.38
CA ARG A 39 4.33 -5.53 -20.48
C ARG A 39 4.71 -6.92 -19.99
N GLU A 40 5.79 -7.03 -19.24
CA GLU A 40 6.30 -8.30 -18.71
C GLU A 40 5.34 -8.91 -17.68
N ALA A 41 4.63 -8.10 -16.89
CA ALA A 41 3.58 -8.57 -15.99
C ALA A 41 2.41 -9.16 -16.79
N LYS A 42 1.98 -8.49 -17.87
CA LYS A 42 0.91 -9.00 -18.76
C LYS A 42 1.27 -10.32 -19.42
N GLU A 43 2.52 -10.47 -19.85
CA GLU A 43 3.02 -11.73 -20.41
C GLU A 43 3.05 -12.85 -19.36
N LEU A 44 3.62 -12.57 -18.18
CA LEU A 44 3.69 -13.54 -17.09
C LEU A 44 2.29 -13.97 -16.62
N GLU A 45 1.31 -13.08 -16.62
CA GLU A 45 -0.08 -13.37 -16.24
C GLU A 45 -0.70 -14.44 -17.17
N ARG A 46 -0.32 -14.45 -18.46
CA ARG A 46 -0.78 -15.43 -19.46
C ARG A 46 -0.10 -16.79 -19.30
N GLU A 47 1.16 -16.80 -18.87
CA GLU A 47 1.97 -18.01 -18.73
C GLU A 47 1.73 -18.74 -17.41
N VAL A 48 1.50 -17.99 -16.33
CA VAL A 48 1.49 -18.56 -14.98
C VAL A 48 0.26 -19.43 -14.76
N ARG A 49 0.49 -20.63 -14.25
CA ARG A 49 -0.57 -21.55 -13.84
C ARG A 49 -0.86 -21.42 -12.35
N GLY A 50 -2.12 -21.59 -11.99
CA GLY A 50 -2.60 -21.55 -10.61
C GLY A 50 -3.23 -20.20 -10.24
N PRO A 51 -4.39 -20.20 -9.56
CA PRO A 51 -5.16 -19.00 -9.29
C PRO A 51 -4.41 -17.96 -8.45
N LEU A 52 -3.79 -18.39 -7.34
CA LEU A 52 -3.12 -17.50 -6.40
C LEU A 52 -1.89 -16.79 -7.03
N ARG A 53 -1.19 -17.48 -7.93
CA ARG A 53 -0.06 -16.91 -8.68
C ARG A 53 -0.54 -15.87 -9.69
N ARG A 54 -1.64 -16.13 -10.40
CA ARG A 54 -2.26 -15.15 -11.33
C ARG A 54 -2.70 -13.88 -10.60
N VAL A 55 -3.34 -14.02 -9.44
CA VAL A 55 -3.69 -12.88 -8.58
C VAL A 55 -2.48 -12.02 -8.26
N TYR A 56 -1.37 -12.65 -7.86
CA TYR A 56 -0.16 -11.90 -7.52
C TYR A 56 0.39 -11.10 -8.71
N VAL A 57 0.42 -11.71 -9.90
CA VAL A 57 0.89 -11.06 -11.12
C VAL A 57 -0.05 -9.93 -11.56
N LYS A 58 -1.37 -10.12 -11.42
CA LYS A 58 -2.37 -9.05 -11.59
C LYS A 58 -2.04 -7.84 -10.69
N TRP A 59 -1.71 -8.06 -9.42
CA TRP A 59 -1.40 -6.99 -8.48
C TRP A 59 -0.05 -6.32 -8.71
N ILE A 60 0.93 -7.06 -9.23
CA ILE A 60 2.17 -6.46 -9.74
C ILE A 60 1.83 -5.50 -10.88
N ARG A 61 1.10 -5.96 -11.89
CA ARG A 61 0.71 -5.12 -13.03
C ARG A 61 0.00 -3.84 -12.59
N LYS A 62 -1.03 -3.96 -11.73
CA LYS A 62 -1.75 -2.82 -11.17
C LYS A 62 -0.84 -1.87 -10.39
N SER A 63 0.13 -2.39 -9.63
CA SER A 63 1.10 -1.55 -8.93
C SER A 63 1.96 -0.75 -9.92
N PHE A 64 2.42 -1.35 -11.02
CA PHE A 64 3.17 -0.63 -12.04
C PHE A 64 2.32 0.40 -12.79
N GLU A 65 1.06 0.08 -13.07
CA GLU A 65 0.10 1.01 -13.67
C GLU A 65 -0.11 2.22 -12.76
N PHE A 66 -0.31 2.00 -11.44
CA PHE A 66 -0.37 3.09 -10.44
C PHE A 66 0.89 3.95 -10.40
N LEU A 67 2.08 3.33 -10.36
CA LEU A 67 3.34 4.07 -10.31
C LEU A 67 3.60 4.86 -11.60
N ARG A 68 3.03 4.44 -12.74
CA ARG A 68 3.15 5.11 -14.03
C ARG A 68 2.13 6.23 -14.18
N ASP A 69 0.87 5.95 -13.90
CA ASP A 69 -0.27 6.82 -14.22
C ASP A 69 -0.75 7.57 -12.98
N ARG A 70 0.16 8.37 -12.42
CA ARG A 70 -0.06 9.22 -11.25
C ARG A 70 -1.41 9.95 -11.29
N ASP A 71 -1.71 10.67 -12.37
CA ASP A 71 -2.88 11.55 -12.46
C ASP A 71 -4.19 10.78 -12.72
N ILE A 72 -4.15 9.71 -13.51
CA ILE A 72 -5.35 8.93 -13.90
C ILE A 72 -5.85 8.12 -12.72
N GLU A 73 -4.97 7.48 -11.94
CA GLU A 73 -5.40 6.71 -10.79
C GLU A 73 -5.82 7.62 -9.62
N LEU A 74 -5.24 8.82 -9.49
CA LEU A 74 -5.61 9.83 -8.48
C LEU A 74 -6.89 10.61 -8.82
N GLU A 75 -7.17 10.91 -10.11
CA GLU A 75 -8.31 11.74 -10.53
C GLU A 75 -9.51 10.96 -11.07
N LEU A 76 -9.35 9.74 -11.60
CA LEU A 76 -10.49 8.95 -12.10
C LEU A 76 -11.09 8.08 -11.00
N LYS A 77 -12.41 8.22 -10.83
CA LYS A 77 -13.29 7.43 -9.95
C LYS A 77 -13.41 5.94 -10.33
N GLY A 78 -12.34 5.30 -10.79
CA GLY A 78 -12.38 3.89 -11.15
C GLY A 78 -10.98 3.33 -11.35
N VAL A 79 -10.47 2.63 -10.34
CA VAL A 79 -10.34 1.16 -10.35
C VAL A 79 -9.49 0.74 -9.14
N PHE A 80 -10.08 0.79 -7.94
CA PHE A 80 -9.65 -0.01 -6.79
C PHE A 80 -10.84 -0.44 -5.92
N ASP A 81 -11.99 -0.77 -6.54
CA ASP A 81 -13.06 -1.50 -5.86
C ASP A 81 -12.61 -2.92 -5.45
N GLU A 82 -11.48 -3.37 -5.98
CA GLU A 82 -10.87 -4.65 -5.68
C GLU A 82 -9.76 -4.48 -4.64
N ASN A 83 -9.69 -5.41 -3.68
CA ASN A 83 -8.60 -5.45 -2.70
C ASN A 83 -7.84 -6.77 -2.83
N PRO A 84 -6.49 -6.75 -2.90
CA PRO A 84 -5.69 -7.97 -3.02
C PRO A 84 -5.90 -8.97 -1.89
N TRP A 85 -6.33 -8.52 -0.71
CA TRP A 85 -6.71 -9.40 0.39
C TRP A 85 -7.92 -10.26 0.04
N TYR A 86 -8.99 -9.67 -0.49
CA TYR A 86 -10.20 -10.40 -0.85
C TYR A 86 -9.96 -11.37 -2.01
N ASP A 87 -9.16 -10.99 -3.02
CA ASP A 87 -8.77 -11.90 -4.10
C ASP A 87 -8.07 -13.15 -3.54
N VAL A 88 -7.09 -12.99 -2.65
CA VAL A 88 -6.39 -14.12 -2.02
C VAL A 88 -7.37 -15.03 -1.28
N LEU A 89 -8.24 -14.45 -0.43
CA LEU A 89 -9.19 -15.22 0.38
C LEU A 89 -10.20 -15.98 -0.48
N HIS A 90 -10.67 -15.35 -1.56
CA HIS A 90 -11.55 -15.95 -2.54
C HIS A 90 -10.93 -17.21 -3.14
N TYR A 91 -9.70 -17.09 -3.65
CA TYR A 91 -9.04 -18.22 -4.31
C TYR A 91 -8.57 -19.33 -3.38
N LEU A 92 -8.34 -19.03 -2.10
CA LEU A 92 -8.09 -20.06 -1.10
C LEU A 92 -9.38 -20.79 -0.68
N GLY A 93 -10.56 -20.35 -1.15
CA GLY A 93 -11.86 -20.91 -0.77
C GLY A 93 -12.21 -20.65 0.69
N VAL A 94 -11.61 -19.62 1.30
CA VAL A 94 -11.75 -19.27 2.73
C VAL A 94 -12.85 -18.23 2.93
N GLN A 95 -13.20 -17.49 1.88
CA GLN A 95 -14.34 -16.59 1.87
C GLN A 95 -15.65 -17.40 1.77
N ARG A 96 -16.42 -17.50 2.85
CA ARG A 96 -17.76 -18.11 2.83
C ARG A 96 -18.81 -17.02 2.63
N ILE A 97 -19.69 -17.15 1.64
CA ILE A 97 -20.87 -16.29 1.55
C ILE A 97 -21.82 -16.72 2.69
N TYR A 98 -21.75 -16.02 3.83
CA TYR A 98 -22.73 -16.18 4.91
C TYR A 98 -23.82 -15.13 4.72
N VAL A 99 -25.02 -15.56 4.30
CA VAL A 99 -26.19 -14.70 4.28
C VAL A 99 -26.98 -14.94 5.56
N SER A 100 -26.62 -14.22 6.62
CA SER A 100 -27.55 -13.99 7.74
C SER A 100 -28.55 -12.93 7.26
N PRO A 101 -29.88 -13.18 7.31
CA PRO A 101 -30.88 -12.20 6.90
C PRO A 101 -30.81 -10.87 7.69
N GLU A 102 -30.20 -10.88 8.87
CA GLU A 102 -30.20 -9.78 9.85
C GLU A 102 -28.97 -8.87 9.75
N LYS A 103 -27.91 -9.27 9.04
CA LYS A 103 -26.65 -8.49 8.91
C LYS A 103 -26.46 -7.94 7.51
N LEU A 104 -27.37 -7.04 7.15
CA LEU A 104 -27.58 -6.61 5.78
C LEU A 104 -27.11 -5.17 5.58
N GLU A 105 -25.80 -4.99 5.49
CA GLU A 105 -25.06 -4.01 4.65
C GLU A 105 -23.55 -4.23 4.84
N LEU A 106 -22.74 -3.97 3.79
CA LEU A 106 -21.32 -4.35 3.60
C LEU A 106 -21.00 -5.87 3.50
N GLY A 107 -21.60 -6.74 4.31
CA GLY A 107 -21.32 -8.19 4.30
C GLY A 107 -21.69 -8.94 3.01
N LYS A 108 -22.57 -8.37 2.19
CA LYS A 108 -23.06 -8.97 0.92
C LYS A 108 -22.03 -8.95 -0.22
N LEU A 109 -21.10 -8.00 -0.23
CA LEU A 109 -20.11 -7.87 -1.31
C LEU A 109 -18.94 -8.86 -1.17
N TYR A 110 -18.58 -9.21 0.07
CA TYR A 110 -17.32 -9.91 0.34
C TYR A 110 -17.44 -11.14 1.27
N GLY A 111 -18.64 -11.57 1.68
CA GLY A 111 -18.81 -12.75 2.54
C GLY A 111 -18.16 -12.62 3.93
N TYR A 112 -18.26 -13.67 4.75
CA TYR A 112 -17.65 -13.72 6.09
C TYR A 112 -16.28 -14.41 5.99
N VAL A 113 -15.24 -13.73 6.51
CA VAL A 113 -13.88 -14.27 6.60
C VAL A 113 -13.76 -15.01 7.93
N ASP A 114 -13.20 -16.23 7.88
CA ASP A 114 -12.79 -16.90 9.11
C ASP A 114 -11.58 -16.17 9.72
N GLU A 115 -11.86 -15.29 10.67
CA GLU A 115 -10.85 -14.49 11.39
C GLU A 115 -9.78 -15.36 12.06
N SER A 116 -10.11 -16.62 12.41
CA SER A 116 -9.13 -17.56 12.96
C SER A 116 -8.07 -18.02 11.93
N LEU A 117 -8.36 -17.87 10.63
CA LEU A 117 -7.43 -18.13 9.52
C LEU A 117 -6.80 -16.86 8.96
N ALA A 118 -7.42 -15.70 9.17
CA ALA A 118 -6.94 -14.42 8.65
C ALA A 118 -5.48 -14.15 9.07
N GLY A 119 -5.15 -14.33 10.35
CA GLY A 119 -3.77 -14.17 10.84
C GLY A 119 -2.78 -15.12 10.17
N PHE A 120 -3.17 -16.40 10.05
CA PHE A 120 -2.35 -17.43 9.39
C PHE A 120 -2.08 -17.11 7.91
N ILE A 121 -3.10 -16.75 7.14
CA ILE A 121 -2.95 -16.41 5.71
C ILE A 121 -2.08 -15.14 5.56
N ARG A 122 -2.34 -14.13 6.39
CA ARG A 122 -1.59 -12.86 6.39
C ARG A 122 -0.10 -13.07 6.60
N GLU A 123 0.30 -14.02 7.44
CA GLU A 123 1.71 -14.37 7.67
C GLU A 123 2.44 -14.77 6.38
N TYR A 124 1.76 -15.46 5.45
CA TYR A 124 2.35 -15.87 4.18
C TYR A 124 2.25 -14.78 3.12
N VAL A 125 1.07 -14.17 2.92
CA VAL A 125 0.91 -13.19 1.84
C VAL A 125 1.69 -11.91 2.07
N SER A 126 1.90 -11.53 3.33
CA SER A 126 2.71 -10.36 3.68
C SER A 126 4.21 -10.52 3.36
N LYS A 127 4.66 -11.72 2.97
CA LYS A 127 6.03 -12.00 2.48
C LYS A 127 6.21 -11.63 1.00
N GLY A 128 5.12 -11.41 0.25
CA GLY A 128 5.15 -10.87 -1.09
C GLY A 128 5.22 -9.34 -1.07
N TYR A 129 6.25 -8.78 -1.68
CA TYR A 129 6.51 -7.34 -1.66
C TYR A 129 5.39 -6.55 -2.37
N PHE A 130 5.10 -6.90 -3.62
CA PHE A 130 4.09 -6.21 -4.41
C PHE A 130 2.67 -6.43 -3.90
N TRP A 131 2.41 -7.53 -3.19
CA TRP A 131 1.12 -7.70 -2.50
C TRP A 131 0.93 -6.65 -1.41
N ARG A 132 1.97 -6.36 -0.61
CA ARG A 132 1.89 -5.32 0.42
C ARG A 132 1.70 -3.95 -0.19
N LEU A 133 2.47 -3.62 -1.22
CA LEU A 133 2.32 -2.37 -1.96
C LEU A 133 0.90 -2.19 -2.51
N ALA A 134 0.37 -3.22 -3.19
CA ALA A 134 -0.98 -3.18 -3.74
C ALA A 134 -2.06 -3.03 -2.65
N LEU A 135 -1.86 -3.64 -1.48
CA LEU A 135 -2.78 -3.49 -0.36
C LEU A 135 -2.77 -2.05 0.18
N ASP A 136 -1.59 -1.44 0.33
CA ASP A 136 -1.47 -0.05 0.80
C ASP A 136 -2.11 0.94 -0.19
N ILE A 137 -1.94 0.71 -1.50
CA ILE A 137 -2.63 1.49 -2.55
C ILE A 137 -4.16 1.34 -2.46
N SER A 138 -4.66 0.10 -2.31
CA SER A 138 -6.10 -0.17 -2.16
C SER A 138 -6.70 0.51 -0.92
N ASN A 139 -5.97 0.47 0.19
CA ASN A 139 -6.39 1.13 1.43
C ASN A 139 -6.48 2.64 1.20
N PHE A 140 -5.43 3.28 0.67
CA PHE A 140 -5.43 4.71 0.33
C PHE A 140 -6.68 5.09 -0.49
N LYS A 141 -7.05 4.31 -1.51
CA LYS A 141 -8.26 4.59 -2.30
C LYS A 141 -9.56 4.48 -1.51
N SER A 142 -9.64 3.51 -0.61
CA SER A 142 -10.77 3.40 0.31
C SER A 142 -10.89 4.65 1.20
N PHE A 143 -9.76 5.22 1.63
CA PHE A 143 -9.71 6.47 2.40
C PHE A 143 -10.22 7.68 1.59
N GLU A 144 -9.82 7.85 0.33
CA GLU A 144 -10.28 8.97 -0.52
C GLU A 144 -11.79 8.97 -0.76
N THR A 145 -12.44 7.81 -0.77
CA THR A 145 -13.89 7.70 -0.97
C THR A 145 -14.74 8.10 0.25
N GLY A 146 -14.11 8.56 1.34
CA GLY A 146 -14.81 9.16 2.47
C GLY A 146 -15.51 8.17 3.39
N VAL A 147 -15.02 6.93 3.51
CA VAL A 147 -15.57 5.92 4.44
C VAL A 147 -15.16 6.25 5.88
N PHE A 148 -15.67 7.36 6.41
CA PHE A 148 -15.47 7.80 7.78
C PHE A 148 -16.76 8.35 8.36
N ILE A 149 -17.74 7.47 8.49
CA ILE A 149 -19.03 7.80 9.12
C ILE A 149 -18.99 7.20 10.53
N TYR A 150 -18.96 8.08 11.55
CA TYR A 150 -18.88 7.80 12.99
C TYR A 150 -17.65 7.00 13.45
N LEU A 151 -16.51 7.68 13.59
CA LEU A 151 -15.33 7.12 14.24
C LEU A 151 -15.30 7.46 15.74
N PRO A 152 -14.95 6.51 16.63
CA PRO A 152 -14.76 6.78 18.04
C PRO A 152 -13.74 7.89 18.30
N GLU A 153 -13.85 8.57 19.44
CA GLU A 153 -12.87 9.57 19.86
C GLU A 153 -11.44 8.98 19.89
N GLY A 154 -10.47 9.76 19.41
CA GLY A 154 -9.07 9.37 19.28
C GLY A 154 -8.77 8.38 18.15
N PHE A 155 -9.77 7.94 17.36
CA PHE A 155 -9.52 6.99 16.27
C PHE A 155 -8.65 7.59 15.17
N LEU A 156 -8.93 8.84 14.77
CA LEU A 156 -8.17 9.52 13.72
C LEU A 156 -6.69 9.66 14.11
N GLU A 157 -6.42 10.06 15.35
CA GLU A 157 -5.07 10.20 15.90
C GLU A 157 -4.35 8.86 15.96
N ARG A 158 -5.00 7.80 16.45
CA ARG A 158 -4.42 6.45 16.50
C ARG A 158 -4.15 5.88 15.11
N SER A 159 -5.05 6.11 14.16
CA SER A 159 -4.87 5.68 12.77
C SER A 159 -3.72 6.44 12.13
N PHE A 160 -3.68 7.77 12.28
CA PHE A 160 -2.60 8.61 11.78
C PHE A 160 -1.24 8.19 12.35
N GLU A 161 -1.14 8.03 13.69
CA GLU A 161 0.07 7.55 14.35
C GLU A 161 0.49 6.16 13.84
N GLY A 162 -0.49 5.27 13.62
CA GLY A 162 -0.26 3.95 13.03
C GLY A 162 0.32 4.01 11.62
N ASP A 163 -0.17 4.92 10.79
CA ASP A 163 0.32 5.14 9.42
C ASP A 163 1.68 5.84 9.40
N VAL A 164 1.95 6.76 10.34
CA VAL A 164 3.30 7.29 10.57
C VAL A 164 4.26 6.16 10.92
N LYS A 165 3.88 5.22 11.80
CA LYS A 165 4.71 4.05 12.10
C LYS A 165 4.98 3.17 10.87
N LYS A 166 4.06 3.11 9.90
CA LYS A 166 4.31 2.41 8.61
C LYS A 166 5.30 3.18 7.76
N LEU A 167 5.20 4.51 7.70
CA LEU A 167 6.14 5.38 7.00
C LEU A 167 7.58 5.23 7.54
N LEU A 168 7.74 4.88 8.82
CA LEU A 168 9.05 4.63 9.42
C LEU A 168 9.58 3.21 9.21
N LYS A 169 8.80 2.28 8.63
CA LYS A 169 9.30 0.91 8.42
C LYS A 169 10.34 0.90 7.33
N GLU A 170 11.48 0.30 7.63
CA GLU A 170 12.52 0.08 6.63
C GLU A 170 11.98 -0.76 5.48
N ASP A 171 11.98 -0.15 4.31
CA ASP A 171 11.61 -0.76 3.05
C ASP A 171 12.77 -0.53 2.07
N ARG A 172 13.37 -1.63 1.60
CA ARG A 172 14.55 -1.60 0.73
C ARG A 172 14.36 -0.74 -0.53
N TYR A 173 13.13 -0.67 -1.05
CA TYR A 173 12.81 0.09 -2.27
C TYR A 173 11.97 1.33 -2.01
N TYR A 174 11.60 1.56 -0.74
CA TYR A 174 10.81 2.70 -0.26
C TYR A 174 9.44 2.89 -0.95
N LEU A 175 8.96 1.92 -1.75
CA LEU A 175 7.71 2.07 -2.49
C LEU A 175 6.49 2.15 -1.59
N GLN A 176 6.52 1.50 -0.41
CA GLN A 176 5.43 1.59 0.57
C GLN A 176 5.26 3.00 1.15
N HIS A 177 6.27 3.88 1.02
CA HIS A 177 6.19 5.25 1.52
C HIS A 177 5.25 6.11 0.67
N ILE A 178 5.06 5.76 -0.62
CA ILE A 178 4.18 6.49 -1.52
C ILE A 178 2.73 6.45 -1.03
N PRO A 179 2.04 5.28 -0.98
CA PRO A 179 0.65 5.24 -0.54
C PRO A 179 0.47 5.66 0.93
N ALA A 180 1.48 5.45 1.79
CA ALA A 180 1.45 5.92 3.17
C ALA A 180 1.44 7.46 3.25
N ALA A 181 2.29 8.14 2.47
CA ALA A 181 2.32 9.60 2.42
C ALA A 181 1.01 10.17 1.87
N LEU A 182 0.46 9.57 0.82
CA LEU A 182 -0.82 10.00 0.24
C LEU A 182 -1.98 9.82 1.22
N THR A 183 -2.04 8.71 1.95
CA THR A 183 -3.05 8.48 3.01
C THR A 183 -2.94 9.53 4.12
N LEU A 184 -1.72 9.77 4.61
CA LEU A 184 -1.46 10.77 5.65
C LEU A 184 -1.78 12.20 5.17
N ARG A 185 -1.53 12.51 3.89
CA ARG A 185 -1.92 13.77 3.25
C ARG A 185 -3.44 13.96 3.28
N THR A 186 -4.21 12.92 2.95
CA THR A 186 -5.68 12.95 3.04
C THR A 186 -6.14 13.26 4.46
N PHE A 187 -5.59 12.59 5.48
CA PHE A 187 -5.88 12.95 6.88
C PHE A 187 -5.54 14.40 7.20
N TYR A 188 -4.36 14.86 6.78
CA TYR A 188 -3.90 16.22 7.08
C TYR A 188 -4.75 17.30 6.41
N ARG A 189 -5.25 17.03 5.21
CA ARG A 189 -6.14 17.91 4.45
C ARG A 189 -7.55 17.93 5.04
N ASP A 190 -8.12 16.76 5.28
CA ASP A 190 -9.55 16.60 5.57
C ASP A 190 -9.90 16.88 7.06
N PHE A 191 -8.91 16.86 7.96
CA PHE A 191 -9.07 17.17 9.39
C PHE A 191 -8.16 18.33 9.83
N PRO A 192 -8.43 19.58 9.36
CA PRO A 192 -7.59 20.74 9.65
C PRO A 192 -7.45 21.03 11.16
N GLU A 193 -8.47 20.75 11.95
CA GLU A 193 -8.48 20.91 13.41
C GLU A 193 -7.50 19.97 14.14
N LYS A 194 -7.06 18.89 13.48
CA LYS A 194 -6.09 17.91 14.03
C LYS A 194 -4.66 18.13 13.57
N ARG A 195 -4.40 19.09 12.67
CA ARG A 195 -3.06 19.31 12.07
C ARG A 195 -1.95 19.53 13.07
N SER A 196 -2.22 20.15 14.23
CA SER A 196 -1.22 20.33 15.29
C SER A 196 -0.74 18.97 15.81
N VAL A 197 -1.67 18.09 16.20
CA VAL A 197 -1.38 16.73 16.70
C VAL A 197 -0.73 15.87 15.62
N PHE A 198 -1.22 15.93 14.38
CA PHE A 198 -0.61 15.22 13.26
C PHE A 198 0.83 15.69 12.98
N SER A 199 1.07 17.00 13.09
CA SER A 199 2.42 17.56 12.92
C SER A 199 3.38 17.11 14.01
N GLU A 200 2.90 16.93 15.24
CA GLU A 200 3.65 16.35 16.35
C GLU A 200 4.07 14.91 16.01
N PHE A 201 3.12 14.04 15.63
CA PHE A 201 3.45 12.66 15.25
C PHE A 201 4.46 12.55 14.10
N LEU A 202 4.33 13.38 13.07
CA LEU A 202 5.30 13.41 11.96
C LEU A 202 6.70 13.84 12.43
N SER A 203 6.77 14.86 13.29
CA SER A 203 8.03 15.40 13.80
C SER A 203 8.71 14.42 14.76
N GLU A 204 7.94 13.78 15.63
CA GLU A 204 8.43 12.70 16.50
C GLU A 204 8.93 11.52 15.66
N GLY A 205 8.18 11.10 14.64
CA GLY A 205 8.57 10.01 13.75
C GLY A 205 9.91 10.28 13.05
N LEU A 206 10.08 11.48 12.48
CA LEU A 206 11.35 11.90 11.87
C LEU A 206 12.49 11.94 12.90
N THR A 207 12.22 12.50 14.08
CA THR A 207 13.20 12.57 15.18
C THR A 207 13.66 11.17 15.59
N GLN A 208 12.72 10.23 15.73
CA GLN A 208 13.03 8.83 16.05
C GLN A 208 13.85 8.16 14.96
N ALA A 209 13.56 8.39 13.68
CA ALA A 209 14.35 7.83 12.57
C ALA A 209 15.81 8.33 12.60
N ILE A 210 16.00 9.62 12.87
CA ILE A 210 17.33 10.23 13.02
C ILE A 210 18.06 9.65 14.24
N GLN A 211 17.41 9.61 15.40
CA GLN A 211 18.01 9.10 16.64
C GLN A 211 18.40 7.61 16.56
N LYS A 212 17.60 6.82 15.84
CA LYS A 212 17.90 5.40 15.59
C LYS A 212 18.96 5.18 14.51
N GLY A 213 19.49 6.25 13.91
CA GLY A 213 20.56 6.19 12.93
C GLY A 213 20.15 5.55 11.60
N TYR A 214 18.92 5.84 11.13
CA TYR A 214 18.45 5.29 9.86
C TYR A 214 19.33 5.75 8.69
N PRO A 215 19.45 4.94 7.62
CA PRO A 215 20.22 5.33 6.44
C PRO A 215 19.75 6.69 5.89
N GLU A 216 20.68 7.50 5.37
CA GLU A 216 20.37 8.83 4.86
C GLU A 216 19.24 8.82 3.82
N LYS A 217 19.24 7.82 2.91
CA LYS A 217 18.17 7.64 1.92
C LYS A 217 16.79 7.46 2.56
N HIS A 218 16.74 6.74 3.69
CA HIS A 218 15.51 6.51 4.43
C HIS A 218 15.03 7.79 5.15
N ILE A 219 15.94 8.54 5.77
CA ILE A 219 15.60 9.83 6.38
C ILE A 219 15.07 10.81 5.33
N ARG A 220 15.71 10.88 4.15
CA ARG A 220 15.28 11.77 3.06
C ARG A 220 13.90 11.44 2.52
N ILE A 221 13.56 10.16 2.34
CA ILE A 221 12.20 9.80 1.89
C ILE A 221 11.15 10.16 2.95
N ILE A 222 11.44 9.99 4.25
CA ILE A 222 10.54 10.43 5.33
C ILE A 222 10.35 11.94 5.30
N GLN A 223 11.43 12.72 5.16
CA GLN A 223 11.36 14.19 5.03
C GLN A 223 10.54 14.61 3.80
N THR A 224 10.77 13.95 2.66
CA THR A 224 10.02 14.20 1.43
C THR A 224 8.54 13.89 1.61
N ALA A 225 8.20 12.75 2.20
CA ALA A 225 6.82 12.38 2.52
C ALA A 225 6.16 13.39 3.45
N ILE A 226 6.85 13.89 4.49
CA ILE A 226 6.32 14.92 5.39
C ILE A 226 6.03 16.22 4.63
N ALA A 227 6.93 16.65 3.73
CA ALA A 227 6.69 17.81 2.89
C ALA A 227 5.46 17.63 1.98
N VAL A 228 5.27 16.43 1.41
CA VAL A 228 4.07 16.09 0.61
C VAL A 228 2.80 16.13 1.46
N ILE A 229 2.83 15.53 2.67
CA ILE A 229 1.69 15.48 3.59
C ILE A 229 1.24 16.88 3.99
N LYS A 230 2.19 17.78 4.24
CA LYS A 230 1.93 19.15 4.69
C LYS A 230 1.77 20.17 3.56
N GLU A 231 2.03 19.75 2.32
CA GLU A 231 2.03 20.61 1.13
C GLU A 231 3.06 21.77 1.23
N GLU A 232 4.26 21.46 1.74
CA GLU A 232 5.35 22.41 2.03
C GLU A 232 6.57 22.14 1.11
N PRO A 233 6.54 22.54 -0.18
CA PRO A 233 7.61 22.24 -1.14
C PRO A 233 8.98 22.82 -0.75
N GLU A 234 9.01 23.93 -0.01
CA GLU A 234 10.23 24.55 0.50
C GLU A 234 10.96 23.69 1.54
N ARG A 235 10.30 22.67 2.10
CA ARG A 235 10.90 21.71 3.07
C ARG A 235 11.46 20.45 2.42
N LEU A 236 11.41 20.33 1.09
CA LEU A 236 12.00 19.20 0.38
C LEU A 236 13.52 19.10 0.64
N PRO A 237 14.08 17.89 0.79
CA PRO A 237 15.52 17.71 0.93
C PRO A 237 16.26 18.27 -0.30
N LYS A 238 17.34 19.04 -0.07
CA LYS A 238 18.14 19.61 -1.17
C LYS A 238 18.82 18.53 -2.02
N GLY A 239 19.10 18.86 -3.28
CA GLY A 239 19.76 18.00 -4.27
C GLY A 239 18.84 16.97 -4.92
N GLU A 240 19.43 16.15 -5.80
CA GLU A 240 18.74 15.10 -6.56
C GLU A 240 18.13 14.01 -5.65
N PRO A 241 16.98 13.43 -6.03
CA PRO A 241 16.40 12.31 -5.31
C PRO A 241 17.33 11.09 -5.34
N LYS A 242 17.38 10.35 -4.22
CA LYS A 242 18.26 9.18 -4.03
C LYS A 242 17.55 7.83 -4.22
N SER A 243 16.25 7.86 -4.51
CA SER A 243 15.41 6.70 -4.82
C SER A 243 14.27 7.10 -5.77
N PHE A 244 13.74 6.11 -6.49
CA PHE A 244 12.54 6.29 -7.32
C PHE A 244 11.36 6.83 -6.51
N ALA A 245 11.12 6.31 -5.30
CA ALA A 245 10.03 6.77 -4.45
C ALA A 245 10.19 8.24 -4.01
N GLU A 246 11.42 8.70 -3.75
CA GLU A 246 11.68 10.11 -3.41
C GLU A 246 11.39 11.01 -4.60
N LYS A 247 11.81 10.60 -5.80
CA LYS A 247 11.51 11.32 -7.04
C LYS A 247 10.00 11.40 -7.27
N TRP A 248 9.31 10.27 -7.22
CA TRP A 248 7.86 10.17 -7.42
C TRP A 248 7.09 11.08 -6.46
N LEU A 249 7.43 11.05 -5.16
CA LEU A 249 6.79 11.92 -4.16
C LEU A 249 7.08 13.42 -4.36
N ARG A 250 8.24 13.80 -4.90
CA ARG A 250 8.52 15.22 -5.21
C ARG A 250 7.69 15.72 -6.38
N GLU A 251 7.41 14.85 -7.34
CA GLU A 251 6.57 15.17 -8.49
C GLU A 251 5.14 15.53 -8.03
N GLU A 252 4.61 14.89 -6.97
CA GLU A 252 3.32 15.24 -6.36
C GLU A 252 3.19 16.70 -5.88
N LEU A 253 4.30 17.32 -5.45
CA LEU A 253 4.31 18.72 -5.02
C LEU A 253 4.54 19.69 -6.18
N SER A 254 5.13 19.21 -7.27
CA SER A 254 5.47 20.07 -8.41
C SER A 254 4.22 20.49 -9.20
N ASP A 255 3.18 19.65 -9.21
CA ASP A 255 1.91 19.98 -9.86
C ASP A 255 1.08 21.01 -9.07
N LEU A 256 1.28 21.10 -7.75
CA LEU A 256 0.64 22.13 -6.91
C LEU A 256 1.17 23.55 -7.17
N LEU A 257 2.36 23.67 -7.77
CA LEU A 257 2.98 24.96 -8.10
C LEU A 257 2.61 25.48 -9.50
N LEU A 258 1.85 24.71 -10.27
CA LEU A 258 1.39 25.05 -11.63
C LEU A 258 -0.07 25.53 -11.69
N TYR A 259 -0.74 25.63 -10.53
CA TYR A 259 -2.07 26.22 -10.35
C TYR A 259 -2.02 27.38 -9.35
#